data_AF-A0A7S0C619-F1
#
_entry.id   AF-A0A7S0C619-F1
#
_cell.length_a   1.000
_cell.length_b   1.000
_cell.length_c   1.000
_cell.angle_alpha   90.00
_cell.angle_beta   90.00
_cell.angle_gamma   90.00
#
_symmetry.space_group_name_H-M   'P 1'
#
loop_
_entity.id
_entity.type
_entity.pdbx_description
1 polymer ?
#
loop_
_entity_poly.entity_id
_entity_poly.type
_entity_poly.pdbx_seq_one_letter_code
_entity_poly.pdbx_strand_id
1 'polypeptide(L)'
;VVTGGTNAAISEVLPSGTVSNMPWRKAGCKYSQNEIYFDMVEEIDALIDVSGRVISSDVSGSIQAQAHLSGVPDILLTFSDPDVIDDCAFHPCVRYGKFELDKVVSFVPPDGAFTLMT
;
A
#
# COMPACT_ATOMS: atom_id res chain seq x y z
N VAL A 1 -50.77 36.38 6.18
CA VAL A 1 -50.49 36.74 7.59
C VAL A 1 -49.92 35.50 8.26
N VAL A 2 -48.77 35.68 8.95
CA VAL A 2 -47.87 34.69 9.60
C VAL A 2 -47.04 33.85 8.61
N THR A 3 -45.76 34.07 8.28
CA THR A 3 -44.45 34.32 8.98
C THR A 3 -43.79 33.11 9.63
N GLY A 4 -42.54 32.81 9.21
CA GLY A 4 -41.57 31.92 9.86
C GLY A 4 -40.93 30.95 8.84
N GLY A 5 -39.70 31.09 8.34
CA GLY A 5 -38.53 31.75 8.90
C GLY A 5 -37.62 30.73 9.59
N THR A 6 -36.85 29.95 8.83
CA THR A 6 -35.54 29.45 9.25
C THR A 6 -34.65 29.34 8.01
N ASN A 7 -33.76 30.31 7.86
CA ASN A 7 -32.57 30.17 7.03
C ASN A 7 -31.80 28.97 7.58
N ALA A 8 -31.89 27.81 6.92
CA ALA A 8 -30.94 26.75 7.13
C ALA A 8 -29.59 27.31 6.69
N ALA A 9 -28.75 27.68 7.65
CA ALA A 9 -27.35 27.97 7.40
C ALA A 9 -26.76 26.71 6.77
N ILE A 10 -26.64 26.72 5.45
CA ILE A 10 -25.86 25.73 4.71
C ILE A 10 -24.43 25.99 5.19
N SER A 11 -23.94 25.16 6.10
CA SER A 11 -22.53 25.17 6.48
C SER A 11 -21.72 24.96 5.20
N GLU A 12 -21.06 26.01 4.69
CA GLU A 12 -20.10 25.94 3.59
C GLU A 12 -18.90 25.03 3.93
N VAL A 13 -18.76 24.65 5.20
CA VAL A 13 -17.82 23.64 5.63
C VAL A 13 -18.44 22.27 5.37
N LEU A 14 -18.07 21.68 4.22
CA LEU A 14 -18.20 20.24 4.01
C LEU A 14 -17.56 19.52 5.21
N PRO A 15 -18.18 18.46 5.78
CA PRO A 15 -17.56 17.71 6.86
C PRO A 15 -16.15 17.29 6.43
N SER A 16 -15.16 17.49 7.30
CA SER A 16 -13.75 17.16 7.07
C SER A 16 -13.57 15.64 6.93
N GLY A 17 -13.94 15.16 5.76
CA GLY A 17 -14.10 13.76 5.42
C GLY A 17 -14.63 13.61 3.99
N THR A 18 -14.47 14.65 3.15
CA THR A 18 -14.66 14.56 1.70
C THR A 18 -13.90 13.34 1.20
N VAL A 19 -14.69 12.35 0.77
CA VAL A 19 -14.34 11.09 0.13
C VAL A 19 -12.95 11.18 -0.50
N SER A 20 -11.95 10.53 0.09
CA SER A 20 -10.72 10.30 -0.65
C SER A 20 -11.11 9.43 -1.85
N ASN A 21 -10.64 9.76 -3.05
CA ASN A 21 -10.79 8.89 -4.23
C ASN A 21 -10.06 7.53 -4.08
N MET A 22 -9.58 7.21 -2.88
CA MET A 22 -8.78 6.06 -2.52
C MET A 22 -9.42 5.40 -1.29
N PRO A 23 -10.22 4.33 -1.47
CA PRO A 23 -10.98 3.72 -0.37
C PRO A 23 -10.09 3.20 0.77
N TRP A 24 -8.80 2.93 0.48
CA TRP A 24 -7.82 2.46 1.45
C TRP A 24 -7.14 3.56 2.29
N ARG A 25 -7.31 4.85 1.96
CA ARG A 25 -6.61 5.94 2.68
C ARG A 25 -7.55 7.10 2.99
N LYS A 26 -7.81 7.35 4.28
CA LYS A 26 -8.64 8.47 4.73
C LYS A 26 -7.89 9.80 4.58
N ALA A 27 -8.62 10.85 4.22
CA ALA A 27 -8.10 12.21 4.22
C ALA A 27 -7.81 12.67 5.66
N GLY A 28 -6.74 13.46 5.83
CA GLY A 28 -6.44 14.12 7.11
C GLY A 28 -5.55 13.36 8.10
N CYS A 29 -4.93 12.24 7.71
CA CYS A 29 -3.92 11.57 8.54
C CYS A 29 -2.79 12.55 8.90
N LYS A 30 -2.44 12.64 10.19
CA LYS A 30 -1.39 13.53 10.71
C LYS A 30 -0.58 12.80 11.76
N TYR A 31 0.73 12.77 11.57
CA TYR A 31 1.71 12.23 12.49
C TYR A 31 2.75 13.29 12.81
N SER A 32 3.24 13.31 14.06
CA SER A 32 4.34 14.20 14.48
C SER A 32 5.65 13.82 13.79
N GLN A 33 5.83 12.53 13.53
CA GLN A 33 6.95 11.95 12.79
C GLN A 33 6.37 11.11 11.65
N ASN A 34 6.85 11.35 10.43
CA ASN A 34 6.42 10.60 9.26
C ASN A 34 7.41 9.47 9.00
N GLU A 35 6.93 8.24 9.10
CA GLU A 35 7.75 7.05 8.94
C GLU A 35 6.98 5.94 8.23
N ILE A 36 7.72 5.09 7.52
CA ILE A 36 7.22 3.87 6.92
C ILE A 36 8.30 2.81 7.02
N TYR A 37 7.91 1.63 7.48
CA TYR A 37 8.76 0.46 7.58
C TYR A 37 8.26 -0.60 6.60
N PHE A 38 9.20 -1.37 6.05
CA PHE A 38 8.92 -2.49 5.17
C PHE A 38 9.67 -3.71 5.70
N ASP A 39 8.93 -4.80 5.89
CA ASP A 39 9.48 -6.10 6.26
C ASP A 39 9.33 -7.02 5.05
N MET A 40 10.47 -7.50 4.54
CA MET A 40 10.54 -8.51 3.48
C MET A 40 10.70 -9.86 4.15
N VAL A 41 9.68 -10.71 4.03
CA VAL A 41 9.64 -12.04 4.64
C VAL A 41 9.65 -13.07 3.51
N GLU A 42 10.72 -13.87 3.47
CA GLU A 42 10.92 -14.90 2.45
C GLU A 42 10.95 -16.29 3.09
N GLU A 43 10.36 -17.27 2.41
CA GLU A 43 10.37 -18.68 2.75
C GLU A 43 10.98 -19.47 1.58
N ILE A 44 11.94 -20.33 1.91
CA ILE A 44 12.67 -21.13 0.93
C ILE A 44 12.28 -22.59 1.11
N ASP A 45 11.61 -23.14 0.09
CA ASP A 45 11.30 -24.56 -0.01
C ASP A 45 12.36 -25.24 -0.87
N ALA A 46 13.16 -26.13 -0.30
CA ALA A 46 14.20 -26.84 -1.05
C ALA A 46 14.19 -28.34 -0.77
N LEU A 47 14.28 -29.14 -1.83
CA LEU A 47 14.47 -30.59 -1.75
C LEU A 47 15.92 -30.93 -2.05
N ILE A 48 16.61 -31.53 -1.08
CA ILE A 48 18.03 -31.86 -1.15
C ILE A 48 18.20 -33.37 -1.03
N ASP A 49 18.98 -33.97 -1.93
CA ASP A 49 19.28 -35.41 -1.86
C ASP A 49 20.34 -35.74 -0.79
N VAL A 50 20.55 -37.04 -0.55
CA VAL A 50 21.55 -37.52 0.41
C VAL A 50 23.00 -37.19 0.05
N SER A 51 23.26 -36.79 -1.20
CA SER A 51 24.57 -36.33 -1.67
C SER A 51 24.78 -34.81 -1.46
N GLY A 52 23.74 -34.10 -1.00
CA GLY A 52 23.76 -32.65 -0.80
C GLY A 52 23.43 -31.86 -2.07
N ARG A 53 22.96 -32.51 -3.14
CA ARG A 53 22.54 -31.83 -4.37
C ARG A 53 21.10 -31.34 -4.22
N VAL A 54 20.87 -30.08 -4.58
CA VAL A 54 19.54 -29.48 -4.68
C VAL A 54 18.81 -30.08 -5.88
N ILE A 55 17.67 -30.72 -5.62
CA ILE A 55 16.77 -31.28 -6.64
C ILE A 55 15.78 -30.21 -7.08
N SER A 56 15.21 -29.46 -6.13
CA SER A 56 14.32 -28.32 -6.39
C SER A 56 14.52 -27.26 -5.31
N SER A 57 14.27 -26.00 -5.67
CA SER A 57 14.25 -24.89 -4.74
C SER A 57 13.29 -23.84 -5.27
N ASP A 58 12.39 -23.40 -4.41
CA ASP A 58 11.39 -22.38 -4.69
C ASP A 58 11.44 -21.35 -3.55
N VAL A 59 11.29 -20.07 -3.89
CA VAL A 59 11.29 -18.98 -2.90
C VAL A 59 9.95 -18.28 -3.01
N SER A 60 9.22 -18.22 -1.90
CA SER A 60 8.00 -17.41 -1.78
C SER A 60 8.28 -16.25 -0.85
N GLY A 61 7.69 -15.09 -1.13
CA GLY A 61 8.00 -13.86 -0.42
C GLY A 61 6.75 -13.05 -0.12
N SER A 62 6.83 -12.17 0.88
CA SER A 62 5.84 -11.13 1.08
C SER A 62 6.50 -9.87 1.60
N ILE A 63 5.95 -8.72 1.21
CA ILE A 63 6.36 -7.42 1.72
C ILE A 63 5.23 -6.88 2.60
N GLN A 64 5.50 -6.82 3.89
CA GLN A 64 4.63 -6.18 4.87
C GLN A 64 5.08 -4.74 5.09
N ALA A 65 4.13 -3.85 5.33
CA ALA A 65 4.42 -2.44 5.52
C ALA A 65 3.68 -1.89 6.73
N GLN A 66 4.36 -1.02 7.48
CA GLN A 66 3.78 -0.21 8.55
C GLN A 66 3.95 1.26 8.21
N ALA A 67 2.86 1.93 7.81
CA ALA A 67 2.90 3.32 7.36
C ALA A 67 2.26 4.28 8.39
N HIS A 68 3.05 5.18 8.94
CA HIS A 68 2.61 6.32 9.74
C HIS A 68 2.97 7.61 9.01
N LEU A 69 2.22 7.90 7.94
CA LEU A 69 2.50 9.03 7.06
C LEU A 69 1.32 10.00 7.04
N SER A 70 1.62 11.30 7.09
CA SER A 70 0.63 12.36 7.02
C SER A 70 0.15 12.62 5.59
N GLY A 71 -1.08 13.12 5.43
CA GLY A 71 -1.62 13.52 4.13
C GLY A 71 -1.83 12.35 3.17
N VAL A 72 -1.51 12.54 1.89
CA VAL A 72 -1.67 11.57 0.79
C VAL A 72 -0.32 11.38 0.09
N PRO A 73 0.64 10.65 0.70
CA PRO A 73 1.97 10.46 0.15
C PRO A 73 1.92 9.50 -1.03
N ASP A 74 2.57 9.87 -2.13
CA ASP A 74 2.78 9.00 -3.29
C ASP A 74 4.18 8.38 -3.18
N ILE A 75 4.24 7.05 -3.08
CA ILE A 75 5.47 6.29 -2.86
C ILE A 75 5.86 5.56 -4.14
N LEU A 76 7.17 5.55 -4.39
CA LEU A 76 7.83 4.75 -5.41
C LEU A 76 8.82 3.82 -4.72
N LEU A 77 8.56 2.51 -4.80
CA LEU A 77 9.45 1.45 -4.35
C LEU A 77 10.06 0.77 -5.58
N THR A 78 11.39 0.65 -5.59
CA THR A 78 12.16 0.04 -6.67
C THR A 78 13.04 -1.06 -6.13
N PHE A 79 13.12 -2.18 -6.84
CA PHE A 79 14.05 -3.27 -6.53
C PHE A 79 15.32 -3.12 -7.35
N SER A 80 16.44 -3.63 -6.83
CA SER A 80 17.71 -3.63 -7.56
C SER A 80 17.67 -4.57 -8.77
N ASP A 81 16.97 -5.69 -8.64
CA ASP A 81 16.71 -6.65 -9.70
C ASP A 81 15.23 -7.03 -9.65
N PRO A 82 14.35 -6.33 -10.36
CA PRO A 82 12.91 -6.63 -10.32
C PRO A 82 12.53 -7.86 -11.15
N ASP A 83 13.43 -8.41 -11.97
CA ASP A 83 13.12 -9.53 -12.86
C ASP A 83 13.12 -10.88 -12.11
N VAL A 84 13.70 -10.94 -10.90
CA VAL A 84 13.60 -12.12 -10.02
C VAL A 84 12.24 -12.24 -9.34
N ILE A 85 11.42 -11.19 -9.41
CA ILE A 85 10.13 -11.09 -8.74
C ILE A 85 9.03 -11.42 -9.77
N ASP A 86 8.38 -12.57 -9.61
CA ASP A 86 7.33 -13.06 -10.52
C ASP A 86 6.07 -13.50 -9.75
N ASP A 87 4.97 -13.73 -10.48
CA ASP A 87 3.67 -14.23 -9.95
C ASP A 87 3.10 -13.45 -8.75
N CYS A 88 3.41 -12.15 -8.68
CA CYS A 88 3.04 -11.31 -7.55
C CYS A 88 1.56 -10.95 -7.52
N ALA A 89 0.98 -11.02 -6.32
CA ALA A 89 -0.29 -10.38 -5.98
C ALA A 89 -0.03 -9.08 -5.22
N PHE A 90 -0.69 -8.00 -5.64
CA PHE A 90 -0.50 -6.68 -5.06
C PHE A 90 -1.71 -6.22 -4.24
N HIS A 91 -1.46 -5.41 -3.22
CA HIS A 91 -2.50 -4.65 -2.56
C HIS A 91 -3.18 -3.68 -3.55
N PRO A 92 -4.50 -3.43 -3.45
CA PRO A 92 -5.22 -2.51 -4.34
C PRO A 92 -4.68 -1.08 -4.43
N CYS A 93 -3.81 -0.68 -3.49
CA CYS A 93 -3.18 0.64 -3.53
C CYS A 93 -2.09 0.77 -4.61
N VAL A 94 -1.62 -0.35 -5.16
CA VAL A 94 -0.56 -0.40 -6.18
C VAL A 94 -1.12 -0.14 -7.56
N ARG A 95 -0.45 0.73 -8.30
CA ARG A 95 -0.75 1.04 -9.70
C ARG A 95 -0.12 -0.02 -10.60
N TYR A 96 -0.83 -1.12 -10.81
CA TYR A 96 -0.34 -2.30 -11.57
C TYR A 96 0.26 -1.94 -12.95
N GLY A 97 -0.40 -1.09 -13.74
CA GLY A 97 0.10 -0.73 -15.07
C GLY A 97 1.48 -0.04 -15.07
N LYS A 98 1.87 0.61 -13.97
CA LYS A 98 3.22 1.18 -13.83
C LYS A 98 4.25 0.11 -13.46
N PHE A 99 3.84 -0.89 -12.67
CA PHE A 99 4.70 -2.03 -12.39
C PHE A 99 4.95 -2.87 -13.65
N GLU A 100 3.93 -3.13 -14.47
CA GLU A 100 4.13 -3.88 -15.72
C GLU A 100 5.07 -3.19 -16.69
N LEU A 101 4.98 -1.86 -16.82
CA LEU A 101 5.78 -1.09 -17.78
C LEU A 101 7.20 -0.80 -17.29
N ASP A 102 7.31 -0.31 -16.06
CA ASP A 102 8.55 0.26 -15.53
C ASP A 102 9.21 -0.64 -14.47
N LYS A 103 8.55 -1.73 -14.05
CA LYS A 103 8.94 -2.57 -12.92
C LYS A 103 9.10 -1.79 -11.61
N VAL A 104 8.30 -0.73 -11.45
CA VAL A 104 8.27 0.12 -10.25
C VAL A 104 6.94 -0.03 -9.50
N VAL A 105 7.01 -0.32 -8.21
CA VAL A 105 5.84 -0.41 -7.34
C VAL A 105 5.46 1.00 -6.87
N SER A 106 4.42 1.57 -7.49
CA SER A 106 3.93 2.91 -7.20
C SER A 106 2.57 2.89 -6.53
N PHE A 107 2.44 3.55 -5.37
CA PHE A 107 1.24 3.45 -4.54
C PHE A 107 1.08 4.61 -3.56
N VAL A 108 -0.17 4.82 -3.14
CA VAL A 108 -0.49 5.62 -1.95
C VAL A 108 -0.86 4.63 -0.84
N PRO A 109 -0.04 4.45 0.21
CA PRO A 109 -0.23 3.37 1.18
C PRO A 109 -1.51 3.55 2.00
N PRO A 110 -2.15 2.45 2.42
CA PRO A 110 -3.01 2.46 3.60
C PRO A 110 -2.30 3.07 4.82
N ASP A 111 -3.09 3.49 5.80
CA ASP A 111 -2.55 3.92 7.09
C ASP A 111 -2.40 2.71 8.02
N GLY A 112 -1.28 2.61 8.74
CA GLY A 112 -0.97 1.49 9.63
C GLY A 112 -0.37 0.27 8.91
N ALA A 113 -0.68 -0.93 9.42
CA ALA A 113 -0.16 -2.20 8.95
C ALA A 113 -0.92 -2.72 7.72
N PHE A 114 -0.22 -3.16 6.67
CA PHE A 114 -0.81 -3.85 5.52
C PHE A 114 0.22 -4.71 4.78
N THR A 115 -0.25 -5.72 4.05
CA THR A 115 0.59 -6.47 3.10
C THR A 115 0.59 -5.73 1.77
N LEU A 116 1.77 -5.30 1.30
CA LEU A 116 1.93 -4.59 0.04
C LEU A 116 1.87 -5.55 -1.15
N MET A 117 2.59 -6.66 -1.07
CA MET A 117 2.62 -7.71 -2.09
C MET A 117 3.01 -9.07 -1.50
N THR A 118 2.57 -10.12 -2.17
CA THR A 118 2.93 -11.54 -1.95
C THR A 118 3.29 -12.18 -3.28
#